data_AF-A0A2A9PP78-F1
#
_entry.id   AF-A0A2A9PP78-F1
#
_cell.length_a   1.000
_cell.length_b   1.000
_cell.length_c   1.000
_cell.angle_alpha   90.00
_cell.angle_beta   90.00
_cell.angle_gamma   90.00
#
_symmetry.space_group_name_H-M   'P 1'
#
loop_
_entity.id
_entity.type
_entity.pdbx_description
1 polymer ?
#
loop_
_entity_poly.entity_id
_entity_poly.type
_entity_poly.pdbx_seq_one_letter_code
_entity_poly.pdbx_strand_id
1 'polypeptide(L)'
;MRCNPVFVLWAARLVHAAPNLLNRTQAGEFLTDDDSLLVTPPIALLPDENDCPVQCVDYANTDTWTTYSSIDRLRRCNEPVLLQLPETQRLDGPVSPVIRACSDRRTSEDTPSKKQLLPRHNTNNAGFLSGLMSEPACLQAGVEMPETMMLQLDDNGGIQSKDVVAVINLMQRYFADEQNCHERATFSWYNGIVAMTYIGQKLGKLTAESALGALAERIKTNDYAPGRTVAQLCHDGTDAGRVFGVTIDTTEDFEAVQQATELWTKGGCVIDHNIPLVWNLAHVTSWQL
;
A
#
# COMPACT_ATOMS: atom_id res chain seq x y z
N MET A 1 20.94 -63.63 -11.40
CA MET A 1 20.41 -64.44 -12.51
C MET A 1 19.39 -63.61 -13.27
N ARG A 2 19.59 -63.47 -14.60
CA ARG A 2 18.66 -63.00 -15.66
C ARG A 2 18.26 -61.51 -15.58
N CYS A 3 18.75 -60.55 -16.39
CA CYS A 3 18.76 -60.41 -17.88
C CYS A 3 17.43 -60.85 -18.51
N ASN A 4 16.69 -60.06 -19.30
CA ASN A 4 17.07 -59.29 -20.49
C ASN A 4 15.83 -58.43 -20.96
N PRO A 5 15.78 -57.78 -22.15
CA PRO A 5 15.55 -56.33 -22.34
C PRO A 5 14.49 -56.01 -23.44
N VAL A 6 14.65 -54.87 -24.14
CA VAL A 6 14.24 -54.55 -25.55
C VAL A 6 12.86 -53.88 -25.72
N PHE A 7 12.63 -52.85 -26.57
CA PHE A 7 13.41 -51.87 -27.37
C PHE A 7 12.45 -50.71 -27.75
N VAL A 8 13.03 -49.52 -27.90
CA VAL A 8 12.81 -48.37 -28.83
C VAL A 8 11.69 -48.46 -29.89
N LEU A 9 10.92 -47.38 -30.12
CA LEU A 9 10.90 -46.56 -31.37
C LEU A 9 9.75 -45.50 -31.46
N TRP A 10 10.15 -44.23 -31.62
CA TRP A 10 9.72 -43.15 -32.55
C TRP A 10 8.24 -42.85 -32.89
N ALA A 11 7.86 -41.57 -32.73
CA ALA A 11 7.25 -40.69 -33.76
C ALA A 11 7.13 -39.25 -33.18
N ALA A 12 7.89 -38.27 -33.66
CA ALA A 12 7.68 -37.40 -34.83
C ALA A 12 6.56 -36.33 -34.67
N ARG A 13 6.96 -35.09 -34.99
CA ARG A 13 6.27 -33.81 -34.80
C ARG A 13 5.01 -33.63 -35.65
N LEU A 14 4.08 -32.80 -35.17
CA LEU A 14 3.22 -31.97 -36.02
C LEU A 14 3.30 -30.51 -35.57
N VAL A 15 3.95 -29.71 -36.41
CA VAL A 15 3.87 -28.25 -36.45
C VAL A 15 2.57 -27.91 -37.18
N HIS A 16 1.71 -27.08 -36.59
CA HIS A 16 0.67 -26.36 -37.34
C HIS A 16 0.97 -24.86 -37.24
N ALA A 17 1.58 -24.35 -38.31
CA ALA A 17 1.58 -22.93 -38.63
C ALA A 17 0.36 -22.66 -39.52
N ALA A 18 -0.46 -21.68 -39.18
CA ALA A 18 -1.46 -21.10 -40.08
C ALA A 18 -0.98 -19.71 -40.52
N PRO A 19 -0.86 -19.43 -41.83
CA PRO A 19 -0.49 -18.12 -42.34
C PRO A 19 -1.69 -17.31 -42.85
N ASN A 20 -1.56 -15.98 -42.75
CA ASN A 20 -2.24 -14.92 -43.52
C ASN A 20 -3.77 -14.77 -43.27
N LEU A 21 -4.32 -13.55 -43.17
CA LEU A 21 -4.37 -12.55 -44.23
C LEU A 21 -4.61 -11.13 -43.68
N LEU A 22 -3.83 -10.19 -44.20
CA LEU A 22 -4.16 -8.77 -44.28
C LEU A 22 -5.54 -8.58 -44.93
N ASN A 23 -6.36 -7.69 -44.37
CA ASN A 23 -7.33 -6.96 -45.18
C ASN A 23 -7.27 -5.47 -44.85
N ARG A 24 -6.58 -4.74 -45.74
CA ARG A 24 -6.52 -3.29 -45.85
C ARG A 24 -7.31 -2.93 -47.11
N THR A 25 -8.43 -2.23 -46.96
CA THR A 25 -9.15 -1.40 -47.95
C THR A 25 -10.43 -0.93 -47.23
N GLN A 26 -10.87 0.32 -47.21
CA GLN A 26 -10.91 1.35 -48.23
C GLN A 26 -10.71 2.74 -47.62
N ALA A 27 -9.98 3.59 -48.36
CA ALA A 27 -10.11 5.03 -48.28
C ALA A 27 -11.47 5.42 -48.90
N GLY A 28 -12.21 6.27 -48.19
CA GLY A 28 -13.36 7.00 -48.70
C GLY A 28 -13.18 8.46 -48.28
N GLU A 29 -12.79 9.29 -49.24
CA GLU A 29 -12.80 10.75 -49.16
C GLU A 29 -14.14 11.21 -49.76
N PHE A 30 -14.87 12.11 -49.08
CA PHE A 30 -15.54 13.30 -49.64
C PHE A 30 -16.27 14.08 -48.54
N LEU A 31 -16.05 15.40 -48.58
CA LEU A 31 -16.43 16.46 -47.65
C LEU A 31 -17.93 16.81 -47.72
N THR A 32 -18.51 17.35 -46.62
CA THR A 32 -19.14 18.70 -46.58
C THR A 32 -19.66 19.07 -45.18
N ASP A 33 -19.30 20.29 -44.78
CA ASP A 33 -19.97 21.30 -43.94
C ASP A 33 -20.50 21.03 -42.52
N ASP A 34 -19.86 21.78 -41.62
CA ASP A 34 -20.40 22.70 -40.62
C ASP A 34 -21.06 22.18 -39.33
N ASP A 35 -20.58 22.79 -38.24
CA ASP A 35 -21.07 22.74 -36.86
C ASP A 35 -20.99 21.40 -36.12
N SER A 36 -19.82 21.15 -35.51
CA SER A 36 -19.73 20.23 -34.37
C SER A 36 -18.68 20.74 -33.39
N LEU A 37 -19.17 21.42 -32.36
CA LEU A 37 -18.47 21.71 -31.13
C LEU A 37 -17.66 20.49 -30.69
N LEU A 38 -16.33 20.59 -30.76
CA LEU A 38 -15.43 19.64 -30.16
C LEU A 38 -15.63 19.71 -28.64
N VAL A 39 -16.58 18.93 -28.13
CA VAL A 39 -16.50 18.44 -26.76
C VAL A 39 -15.34 17.46 -26.78
N THR A 40 -14.14 17.99 -26.56
CA THR A 40 -12.99 17.18 -26.18
C THR A 40 -13.44 16.34 -24.99
N PRO A 41 -13.42 15.00 -25.09
CA PRO A 41 -13.68 14.20 -23.92
C PRO A 41 -12.66 14.60 -22.85
N PRO A 42 -13.07 14.66 -21.56
CA PRO A 42 -12.11 14.91 -20.49
C PRO A 42 -10.98 13.92 -20.68
N ILE A 43 -9.75 14.44 -20.68
CA ILE A 43 -8.53 13.65 -20.84
C ILE A 43 -8.66 12.47 -19.88
N ALA A 44 -8.98 11.30 -20.41
CA ALA A 44 -8.69 10.05 -19.73
C ALA A 44 -7.16 10.10 -19.65
N LEU A 45 -6.64 10.43 -18.47
CA LEU A 45 -5.22 10.28 -18.16
C LEU A 45 -4.88 8.88 -18.61
N LEU A 46 -4.19 8.77 -19.75
CA LEU A 46 -3.69 7.50 -20.22
C LEU A 46 -2.78 7.04 -19.09
N PRO A 47 -3.12 5.94 -18.40
CA PRO A 47 -2.35 5.52 -17.26
C PRO A 47 -0.88 5.29 -17.66
N ASP A 48 -0.56 5.07 -18.93
CA ASP A 48 0.76 4.65 -19.41
C ASP A 48 1.91 5.69 -19.47
N GLU A 49 1.72 6.98 -19.17
CA GLU A 49 2.82 7.95 -19.38
C GLU A 49 3.81 8.04 -18.20
N ASN A 50 3.42 7.66 -16.98
CA ASN A 50 4.29 7.73 -15.79
C ASN A 50 4.44 6.36 -15.10
N ASP A 51 5.67 6.03 -14.70
CA ASP A 51 5.97 4.80 -13.95
C ASP A 51 5.48 4.84 -12.50
N CYS A 52 5.48 6.04 -11.90
CA CYS A 52 4.92 6.28 -10.58
C CYS A 52 3.49 6.85 -10.64
N PRO A 53 2.66 6.57 -9.61
CA PRO A 53 1.36 7.20 -9.47
C PRO A 53 1.48 8.71 -9.25
N VAL A 54 0.33 9.40 -9.25
CA VAL A 54 0.25 10.81 -8.85
C VAL A 54 0.82 11.03 -7.43
N GLN A 55 1.32 12.23 -7.17
CA GLN A 55 1.82 12.59 -5.85
C GLN A 55 0.70 12.56 -4.80
N CYS A 56 1.01 12.09 -3.59
CA CYS A 56 0.12 12.19 -2.44
C CYS A 56 -0.06 13.68 -2.05
N VAL A 57 -1.18 14.29 -2.47
CA VAL A 57 -1.54 15.68 -2.15
C VAL A 57 -2.71 15.78 -1.16
N ASP A 58 -3.64 14.84 -1.25
CA ASP A 58 -4.81 14.73 -0.41
C ASP A 58 -4.95 13.24 -0.07
N TYR A 59 -4.71 12.92 1.19
CA TYR A 59 -4.80 11.53 1.61
C TYR A 59 -6.24 11.09 1.90
N ALA A 60 -7.16 12.02 2.16
CA ALA A 60 -8.54 11.72 2.50
C ALA A 60 -9.39 11.48 1.24
N ASN A 61 -9.02 12.13 0.14
CA ASN A 61 -9.67 11.94 -1.15
C ASN A 61 -8.92 10.96 -2.04
N THR A 62 -9.03 9.67 -1.73
CA THR A 62 -8.36 8.61 -2.50
C THR A 62 -8.94 8.41 -3.91
N ASP A 63 -10.07 9.03 -4.26
CA ASP A 63 -10.59 9.04 -5.64
C ASP A 63 -9.67 9.78 -6.61
N THR A 64 -8.81 10.66 -6.09
CA THR A 64 -7.80 11.38 -6.87
C THR A 64 -6.54 10.56 -7.14
N TRP A 65 -6.38 9.41 -6.48
CA TRP A 65 -5.19 8.56 -6.60
C TRP A 65 -5.22 7.77 -7.90
N THR A 66 -4.04 7.35 -8.37
CA THR A 66 -3.94 6.57 -9.62
C THR A 66 -4.46 5.16 -9.38
N THR A 67 -5.29 4.67 -10.30
CA THR A 67 -5.88 3.32 -10.21
C THR A 67 -5.03 2.30 -10.96
N TYR A 68 -4.89 1.12 -10.37
CA TYR A 68 -4.19 -0.02 -10.92
C TYR A 68 -5.04 -1.29 -10.78
N SER A 69 -4.91 -2.18 -11.75
CA SER A 69 -5.49 -3.53 -11.70
C SER A 69 -4.54 -4.58 -11.13
N SER A 70 -3.24 -4.25 -10.98
CA SER A 70 -2.21 -5.15 -10.44
C SER A 70 -1.01 -4.36 -9.89
N ILE A 71 -0.26 -4.98 -8.97
CA ILE A 71 0.98 -4.42 -8.40
C ILE A 71 2.11 -4.37 -9.43
N ASP A 72 2.08 -5.20 -10.48
CA ASP A 72 3.18 -5.34 -11.45
C ASP A 72 3.65 -4.01 -12.03
N ARG A 73 2.72 -3.08 -12.23
CA ARG A 73 3.05 -1.77 -12.76
C ARG A 73 3.76 -0.87 -11.75
N LEU A 74 3.44 -1.00 -10.46
CA LEU A 74 4.12 -0.27 -9.40
C LEU A 74 5.59 -0.68 -9.28
N ARG A 75 5.97 -1.90 -9.70
CA ARG A 75 7.38 -2.33 -9.74
C ARG A 75 8.30 -1.43 -10.57
N ARG A 76 7.75 -0.64 -11.49
CA ARG A 76 8.52 0.34 -12.27
C ARG A 76 8.74 1.66 -11.53
N CYS A 77 7.94 1.93 -10.50
CA CYS A 77 8.07 3.13 -9.70
C CYS A 77 9.28 3.04 -8.76
N ASN A 78 10.09 4.08 -8.75
CA ASN A 78 11.27 4.23 -7.91
C ASN A 78 11.03 5.17 -6.71
N GLU A 79 9.76 5.39 -6.34
CA GLU A 79 9.34 6.21 -5.21
C GLU A 79 8.55 5.34 -4.22
N PRO A 80 8.58 5.64 -2.91
CA PRO A 80 7.66 5.02 -1.96
C PRO A 80 6.22 5.38 -2.29
N VAL A 81 5.34 4.38 -2.27
CA VAL A 81 3.94 4.49 -2.66
C VAL A 81 3.05 4.11 -1.48
N LEU A 82 1.97 4.86 -1.27
CA LEU A 82 0.84 4.44 -0.44
C LEU A 82 -0.19 3.74 -1.29
N LEU A 83 -0.77 2.67 -0.75
CA LEU A 83 -1.77 1.85 -1.40
C LEU A 83 -3.03 1.81 -0.56
N GLN A 84 -4.17 2.02 -1.20
CA GLN A 84 -5.47 1.71 -0.65
C GLN A 84 -5.96 0.41 -1.28
N LEU A 85 -6.12 -0.60 -0.43
CA LEU A 85 -6.61 -1.93 -0.72
C LEU A 85 -7.66 -2.28 0.33
N PRO A 86 -8.75 -2.99 -0.02
CA PRO A 86 -9.66 -3.51 0.98
C PRO A 86 -8.91 -4.48 1.91
N GLU A 87 -9.05 -4.32 3.24
CA GLU A 87 -8.26 -5.09 4.22
C GLU A 87 -8.52 -6.60 4.17
N THR A 88 -9.68 -7.01 3.64
CA THR A 88 -10.13 -8.40 3.59
C THR A 88 -10.10 -9.00 2.18
N GLN A 89 -9.77 -8.23 1.15
CA GLN A 89 -9.71 -8.72 -0.23
C GLN A 89 -8.27 -8.99 -0.64
N ARG A 90 -7.98 -10.25 -0.95
CA ARG A 90 -6.66 -10.69 -1.40
C ARG A 90 -6.38 -10.26 -2.84
N LEU A 91 -5.13 -9.90 -3.12
CA LEU A 91 -4.69 -9.54 -4.48
C LEU A 91 -4.82 -10.74 -5.44
N ASP A 92 -4.49 -11.94 -4.96
CA ASP A 92 -4.55 -13.20 -5.71
C ASP A 92 -5.90 -13.92 -5.61
N GLY A 93 -6.95 -13.20 -5.21
CA GLY A 93 -8.30 -13.73 -5.13
C GLY A 93 -8.94 -13.99 -6.51
N PRO A 94 -10.11 -14.66 -6.56
CA PRO A 94 -10.85 -14.88 -7.82
C PRO A 94 -11.31 -13.57 -8.48
N VAL A 95 -11.36 -12.48 -7.70
CA VAL A 95 -11.60 -11.11 -8.16
C VAL A 95 -10.49 -10.24 -7.59
N SER A 96 -9.59 -9.76 -8.45
CA SER A 96 -8.53 -8.83 -8.05
C SER A 96 -9.16 -7.48 -7.64
N PRO A 97 -8.78 -6.91 -6.48
CA PRO A 97 -9.27 -5.60 -6.08
C PRO A 97 -8.73 -4.50 -7.00
N VAL A 98 -9.46 -3.39 -7.09
CA VAL A 98 -8.92 -2.15 -7.64
C VAL A 98 -7.93 -1.58 -6.62
N ILE A 99 -6.70 -1.34 -7.07
CA ILE A 99 -5.65 -0.74 -6.24
C ILE A 99 -5.62 0.75 -6.52
N ARG A 100 -5.66 1.57 -5.47
CA ARG A 100 -5.44 3.02 -5.60
C ARG A 100 -4.12 3.37 -4.97
N ALA A 101 -3.35 4.20 -5.66
CA ALA A 101 -1.99 4.51 -5.23
C ALA A 101 -1.62 5.97 -5.46
N CYS A 102 -0.82 6.51 -4.54
CA CYS A 102 -0.14 7.79 -4.68
C CYS A 102 1.32 7.65 -4.24
N SER A 103 2.23 8.44 -4.82
CA SER A 103 3.65 8.39 -4.48
C SER A 103 4.08 9.58 -3.62
N ASP A 104 5.07 9.33 -2.78
CA ASP A 104 5.81 10.37 -2.08
C ASP A 104 7.06 10.73 -2.87
N ARG A 105 6.91 11.71 -3.76
CA ARG A 105 8.03 12.25 -4.51
C ARG A 105 8.97 12.99 -3.57
N ARG A 106 10.04 12.32 -3.16
CA ARG A 106 11.16 12.96 -2.47
C ARG A 106 11.92 13.84 -3.45
N THR A 107 11.57 15.11 -3.53
CA THR A 107 12.52 16.07 -4.09
C THR A 107 13.75 16.04 -3.20
N SER A 108 14.90 15.69 -3.77
CA SER A 108 16.20 15.73 -3.11
C SER A 108 16.60 17.19 -2.86
N GLU A 109 15.83 17.92 -2.05
CA GLU A 109 15.98 19.33 -1.67
C GLU A 109 14.83 19.73 -0.72
N ASP A 110 14.64 19.00 0.39
CA ASP A 110 13.80 19.46 1.50
C ASP A 110 14.53 20.56 2.28
N THR A 111 14.71 21.71 1.63
CA THR A 111 14.76 23.00 2.34
C THR A 111 13.31 23.39 2.59
N PRO A 112 12.90 23.75 3.82
CA PRO A 112 11.51 24.07 4.14
C PRO A 112 11.13 25.41 3.49
N SER A 113 10.77 25.36 2.21
CA SER A 113 10.15 26.49 1.52
C SER A 113 8.67 26.51 1.88
N LYS A 114 8.32 27.33 2.88
CA LYS A 114 6.95 27.86 3.04
C LYS A 114 6.52 28.53 1.73
N LYS A 115 5.94 27.76 0.82
CA LYS A 115 5.03 28.29 -0.19
C LYS A 115 3.64 27.91 0.25
N GLN A 116 3.01 28.83 1.00
CA GLN A 116 1.55 28.87 1.12
C GLN A 116 0.99 28.92 -0.31
N LEU A 117 0.51 27.78 -0.80
CA LEU A 117 -0.46 27.77 -1.88
C LEU A 117 -1.76 28.28 -1.27
N LEU A 118 -2.11 29.53 -1.62
CA LEU A 118 -3.42 30.10 -1.31
C LEU A 118 -4.51 29.16 -1.85
N PRO A 119 -5.61 28.93 -1.10
CA PRO A 119 -6.72 28.13 -1.61
C PRO A 119 -7.29 28.79 -2.87
N ARG A 120 -7.24 28.09 -4.02
CA ARG A 120 -8.03 28.48 -5.19
C ARG A 120 -9.50 28.29 -4.84
N HIS A 121 -10.20 29.42 -4.70
CA HIS A 121 -11.63 29.42 -4.50
C HIS A 121 -12.31 29.01 -5.81
N ASN A 122 -12.80 27.77 -5.88
CA ASN A 122 -13.67 27.32 -6.96
C ASN A 122 -15.09 27.81 -6.64
N THR A 123 -15.39 29.04 -7.03
CA THR A 123 -16.79 29.47 -7.21
C THR A 123 -17.35 28.69 -8.40
N ASN A 124 -18.26 27.74 -8.13
CA ASN A 124 -19.47 27.44 -8.91
C ASN A 124 -20.02 26.06 -8.53
N ASN A 125 -20.91 26.01 -7.53
CA ASN A 125 -22.28 25.52 -7.67
C ASN A 125 -22.85 25.20 -6.28
N ALA A 126 -23.90 25.94 -5.94
CA ALA A 126 -24.72 25.72 -4.77
C ALA A 126 -25.40 24.34 -4.84
N GLY A 127 -25.40 23.64 -3.72
CA GLY A 127 -26.26 22.49 -3.49
C GLY A 127 -25.53 21.16 -3.31
N PHE A 128 -24.73 21.03 -2.26
CA PHE A 128 -24.81 19.85 -1.38
C PHE A 128 -24.18 20.21 -0.03
N LEU A 129 -25.03 20.62 0.91
CA LEU A 129 -24.69 20.65 2.32
C LEU A 129 -24.61 19.19 2.80
N SER A 130 -23.45 18.56 2.61
CA SER A 130 -23.05 17.42 3.44
C SER A 130 -21.96 17.93 4.36
N GLY A 131 -22.31 18.05 5.64
CA GLY A 131 -21.45 18.66 6.64
C GLY A 131 -20.10 17.96 6.71
N LEU A 132 -19.04 18.69 6.39
CA LEU A 132 -17.78 18.54 7.12
C LEU A 132 -18.06 18.99 8.56
N MET A 133 -18.64 18.08 9.35
CA MET A 133 -18.17 18.01 10.72
C MET A 133 -16.73 17.51 10.59
N SER A 134 -15.76 18.38 10.86
CA SER A 134 -14.43 17.91 11.25
C SER A 134 -14.69 16.94 12.39
N GLU A 135 -14.57 15.64 12.11
CA GLU A 135 -14.90 14.64 13.11
C GLU A 135 -13.80 14.69 14.17
N PRO A 136 -14.14 14.83 15.47
CA PRO A 136 -13.17 14.95 16.56
C PRO A 136 -12.21 13.76 16.71
N ALA A 137 -12.33 12.71 15.89
CA ALA A 137 -11.57 11.48 15.98
C ALA A 137 -10.04 11.67 15.79
N CYS A 138 -9.59 12.71 15.07
CA CYS A 138 -8.16 13.07 15.07
C CYS A 138 -7.71 13.83 16.34
N LEU A 139 -8.64 14.45 17.06
CA LEU A 139 -8.37 15.33 18.20
C LEU A 139 -8.62 14.66 19.56
N GLN A 140 -9.21 13.47 19.59
CA GLN A 140 -9.27 12.69 20.81
C GLN A 140 -7.90 12.08 21.06
N ALA A 141 -7.12 12.79 21.89
CA ALA A 141 -5.89 12.24 22.42
C ALA A 141 -6.15 10.92 23.15
N GLY A 142 -7.33 10.68 23.73
CA GLY A 142 -7.54 9.47 24.55
C GLY A 142 -6.66 9.49 25.81
N VAL A 143 -6.57 8.35 26.49
CA VAL A 143 -5.70 8.16 27.66
C VAL A 143 -4.36 7.62 27.19
N GLU A 144 -3.29 8.37 27.47
CA GLU A 144 -1.92 7.96 27.20
C GLU A 144 -1.54 6.77 28.09
N MET A 145 -1.07 5.69 27.47
CA MET A 145 -0.65 4.47 28.14
C MET A 145 0.74 4.03 27.64
N PRO A 146 1.71 3.81 28.53
CA PRO A 146 2.98 3.21 28.14
C PRO A 146 2.76 1.75 27.75
N GLU A 147 3.32 1.36 26.62
CA GLU A 147 3.14 0.03 26.05
C GLU A 147 4.46 -0.65 25.75
N THR A 148 4.38 -1.96 25.58
CA THR A 148 5.46 -2.76 25.01
C THR A 148 4.89 -3.61 23.90
N MET A 149 5.35 -3.38 22.67
CA MET A 149 4.90 -4.13 21.50
C MET A 149 5.66 -5.44 21.39
N MET A 150 4.93 -6.50 21.04
CA MET A 150 5.55 -7.73 20.57
C MET A 150 6.20 -7.47 19.22
N LEU A 151 7.45 -7.88 19.07
CA LEU A 151 8.22 -7.74 17.84
C LEU A 151 8.74 -9.10 17.39
N GLN A 152 8.31 -9.56 16.23
CA GLN A 152 8.84 -10.75 15.55
C GLN A 152 9.65 -10.34 14.33
N LEU A 153 10.90 -10.80 14.26
CA LEU A 153 11.81 -10.56 13.13
C LEU A 153 12.36 -11.90 12.61
N ASP A 154 12.58 -12.01 11.30
CA ASP A 154 13.44 -13.06 10.75
C ASP A 154 14.83 -12.50 10.40
N ASP A 155 15.71 -13.38 9.91
CA ASP A 155 17.08 -13.08 9.53
C ASP A 155 17.31 -13.12 8.01
N ASN A 156 16.26 -13.30 7.21
CA ASN A 156 16.33 -13.46 5.74
C ASN A 156 16.34 -12.13 4.97
N GLY A 157 16.87 -11.09 5.60
CA GLY A 157 16.85 -9.73 5.08
C GLY A 157 17.96 -9.40 4.08
N GLY A 158 17.65 -8.57 3.09
CA GLY A 158 18.64 -8.08 2.11
C GLY A 158 18.45 -6.63 1.67
N ILE A 159 17.36 -5.99 2.08
CA ILE A 159 17.05 -4.60 1.72
C ILE A 159 17.70 -3.63 2.72
N GLN A 160 18.20 -2.49 2.22
CA GLN A 160 18.81 -1.47 3.08
C GLN A 160 17.78 -0.92 4.08
N SER A 161 18.15 -0.83 5.35
CA SER A 161 17.25 -0.34 6.41
C SER A 161 16.68 1.05 6.11
N LYS A 162 17.41 1.91 5.40
CA LYS A 162 16.95 3.24 5.00
C LYS A 162 15.72 3.21 4.08
N ASP A 163 15.57 2.17 3.26
CA ASP A 163 14.46 2.02 2.32
C ASP A 163 13.21 1.51 3.06
N VAL A 164 13.39 0.65 4.07
CA VAL A 164 12.30 0.26 4.97
C VAL A 164 11.86 1.43 5.86
N VAL A 165 12.80 2.18 6.41
CA VAL A 165 12.51 3.42 7.15
C VAL A 165 11.78 4.44 6.27
N ALA A 166 12.10 4.49 4.99
CA ALA A 166 11.42 5.36 4.05
C ALA A 166 9.93 5.04 3.92
N VAL A 167 9.60 3.75 3.85
CA VAL A 167 8.22 3.23 3.87
C VAL A 167 7.53 3.52 5.21
N ILE A 168 8.22 3.30 6.34
CA ILE A 168 7.67 3.59 7.68
C ILE A 168 7.32 5.08 7.82
N ASN A 169 8.22 5.98 7.42
CA ASN A 169 8.00 7.42 7.50
C ASN A 169 6.84 7.89 6.59
N LEU A 170 6.60 7.20 5.47
CA LEU A 170 5.44 7.46 4.61
C LEU A 170 4.14 7.08 5.32
N MET A 171 4.08 5.90 5.94
CA MET A 171 2.92 5.49 6.74
C MET A 171 2.69 6.41 7.96
N GLN A 172 3.75 6.88 8.62
CA GLN A 172 3.63 7.87 9.71
C GLN A 172 2.95 9.15 9.24
N ARG A 173 3.38 9.72 8.11
CA ARG A 173 2.76 10.93 7.54
C ARG A 173 1.30 10.70 7.19
N TYR A 174 0.96 9.54 6.66
CA TYR A 174 -0.43 9.18 6.37
C TYR A 174 -1.31 9.20 7.63
N PHE A 175 -0.85 8.62 8.75
CA PHE A 175 -1.64 8.62 9.98
C PHE A 175 -1.67 10.00 10.67
N ALA A 176 -0.59 10.76 10.58
CA ALA A 176 -0.49 12.12 11.14
C ALA A 176 -1.39 13.14 10.42
N ASP A 177 -1.82 12.86 9.19
CA ASP A 177 -2.70 13.76 8.45
C ASP A 177 -4.10 13.83 9.08
N GLU A 178 -4.52 15.06 9.40
CA GLU A 178 -5.80 15.38 10.02
C GLU A 178 -7.01 15.15 9.11
N GLN A 179 -6.82 15.01 7.79
CA GLN A 179 -7.92 14.71 6.88
C GLN A 179 -8.25 13.20 6.87
N ASN A 180 -7.32 12.34 7.29
CA ASN A 180 -7.49 10.88 7.29
C ASN A 180 -8.14 10.33 8.58
N CYS A 181 -8.95 11.10 9.31
CA CYS A 181 -9.34 10.73 10.68
C CYS A 181 -10.01 9.37 10.81
N HIS A 182 -10.74 8.93 9.80
CA HIS A 182 -11.44 7.64 9.82
C HIS A 182 -10.58 6.48 9.36
N GLU A 183 -9.43 6.75 8.75
CA GLU A 183 -8.57 5.73 8.18
C GLU A 183 -7.83 4.97 9.29
N ARG A 184 -7.95 3.65 9.23
CA ARG A 184 -7.46 2.71 10.25
C ARG A 184 -6.41 1.75 9.70
N ALA A 185 -6.21 1.75 8.39
CA ALA A 185 -5.23 0.89 7.75
C ALA A 185 -4.57 1.63 6.59
N THR A 186 -3.32 1.28 6.30
CA THR A 186 -2.67 1.69 5.06
C THR A 186 -1.67 0.66 4.63
N PHE A 187 -1.58 0.44 3.33
CA PHE A 187 -0.52 -0.36 2.72
C PHE A 187 0.51 0.58 2.11
N SER A 188 1.75 0.11 2.04
CA SER A 188 2.81 0.82 1.33
C SER A 188 3.67 -0.15 0.54
N TRP A 189 4.17 0.31 -0.59
CA TRP A 189 5.05 -0.45 -1.45
C TRP A 189 6.25 0.41 -1.86
N TYR A 190 7.44 -0.19 -1.87
CA TYR A 190 8.65 0.44 -2.40
C TYR A 190 9.73 -0.60 -2.70
N ASN A 191 10.15 -0.74 -3.96
CA ASN A 191 11.32 -1.54 -4.34
C ASN A 191 11.35 -2.95 -3.70
N GLY A 192 10.23 -3.67 -3.81
CA GLY A 192 10.08 -5.02 -3.26
C GLY A 192 9.72 -5.09 -1.76
N ILE A 193 9.66 -3.95 -1.08
CA ILE A 193 9.11 -3.83 0.27
C ILE A 193 7.58 -3.76 0.17
N VAL A 194 6.89 -4.59 0.94
CA VAL A 194 5.46 -4.54 1.17
C VAL A 194 5.23 -4.30 2.65
N ALA A 195 4.52 -3.24 2.99
CA ALA A 195 4.21 -2.93 4.39
C ALA A 195 2.72 -2.66 4.57
N MET A 196 2.23 -2.96 5.76
CA MET A 196 0.89 -2.59 6.18
C MET A 196 0.89 -2.17 7.65
N THR A 197 0.13 -1.13 7.95
CA THR A 197 -0.15 -0.72 9.34
C THR A 197 -1.65 -0.75 9.57
N TYR A 198 -2.06 -1.30 10.71
CA TYR A 198 -3.43 -1.35 11.22
C TYR A 198 -3.53 -0.67 12.58
N ILE A 199 -4.59 0.09 12.81
CA ILE A 199 -4.94 0.65 14.11
C ILE A 199 -6.43 0.40 14.40
N GLY A 200 -6.72 -0.24 15.52
CA GLY A 200 -8.07 -0.51 15.98
C GLY A 200 -8.82 0.77 16.39
N GLN A 201 -10.14 0.72 16.32
CA GLN A 201 -11.01 1.88 16.58
C GLN A 201 -10.98 2.44 18.01
N LYS A 202 -10.41 1.71 18.99
CA LYS A 202 -10.24 2.16 20.39
C LYS A 202 -8.85 2.72 20.64
N LEU A 203 -8.06 2.93 19.58
CA LEU A 203 -6.73 3.53 19.64
C LEU A 203 -6.72 4.82 18.82
N GLY A 204 -6.16 5.87 19.41
CA GLY A 204 -5.92 7.15 18.74
C GLY A 204 -4.70 7.07 17.82
N LYS A 205 -4.72 7.84 16.72
CA LYS A 205 -3.70 7.85 15.65
C LYS A 205 -2.28 8.15 16.14
N LEU A 206 -2.12 8.87 17.26
CA LEU A 206 -0.81 9.08 17.90
C LEU A 206 -0.11 7.75 18.28
N THR A 207 -0.88 6.68 18.49
CA THR A 207 -0.34 5.33 18.69
C THR A 207 0.47 4.88 17.48
N ALA A 208 -0.03 5.16 16.26
CA ALA A 208 0.69 4.85 15.03
C ALA A 208 1.98 5.65 14.91
N GLU A 209 1.95 6.94 15.23
CA GLU A 209 3.15 7.80 15.23
C GLU A 209 4.24 7.24 16.16
N SER A 210 3.88 6.97 17.43
CA SER A 210 4.81 6.44 18.43
C SER A 210 5.36 5.07 18.05
N ALA A 211 4.48 4.12 17.67
CA ALA A 211 4.87 2.76 17.37
C ALA A 211 5.72 2.64 16.09
N LEU A 212 5.33 3.34 15.02
CA LEU A 212 6.12 3.39 13.79
C LEU A 212 7.46 4.08 14.02
N GLY A 213 7.51 5.10 14.88
CA GLY A 213 8.74 5.80 15.25
C GLY A 213 9.71 4.86 15.97
N ALA A 214 9.22 4.16 16.99
CA ALA A 214 10.01 3.16 17.71
C ALA A 214 10.52 2.04 16.77
N LEU A 215 9.67 1.58 15.85
CA LEU A 215 10.04 0.56 14.87
C LEU A 215 11.12 1.05 13.89
N ALA A 216 10.98 2.28 13.37
CA ALA A 216 11.98 2.89 12.50
C ALA A 216 13.35 2.98 13.20
N GLU A 217 13.39 3.44 14.44
CA GLU A 217 14.64 3.50 15.22
C GLU A 217 15.24 2.11 15.44
N ARG A 218 14.41 1.09 15.71
CA ARG A 218 14.88 -0.28 15.82
C ARG A 218 15.49 -0.79 14.51
N ILE A 219 14.85 -0.56 13.37
CA ILE A 219 15.32 -1.03 12.06
C ILE A 219 16.63 -0.34 11.67
N LYS A 220 16.78 0.96 11.97
CA LYS A 220 18.02 1.73 11.74
C LYS A 220 19.24 1.18 12.49
N THR A 221 19.06 0.36 13.52
CA THR A 221 20.19 -0.21 14.28
C THR A 221 21.05 -1.18 13.47
N ASN A 222 20.54 -1.68 12.33
CA ASN A 222 21.28 -2.54 11.40
C ASN A 222 21.34 -1.89 10.01
N ASP A 223 22.37 -2.24 9.22
CA ASP A 223 22.49 -1.74 7.83
C ASP A 223 21.40 -2.31 6.91
N TYR A 224 20.99 -3.56 7.16
CA TYR A 224 19.97 -4.28 6.41
C TYR A 224 18.78 -4.62 7.31
N ALA A 225 17.58 -4.47 6.75
CA ALA A 225 16.34 -4.80 7.43
C ALA A 225 16.07 -6.31 7.37
N PRO A 226 15.37 -6.88 8.36
CA PRO A 226 14.83 -8.25 8.32
C PRO A 226 14.02 -8.55 7.06
N GLY A 227 13.98 -9.82 6.66
CA GLY A 227 13.13 -10.35 5.60
C GLY A 227 11.67 -10.04 5.89
N ARG A 228 11.21 -10.42 7.08
CA ARG A 228 9.87 -10.15 7.60
C ARG A 228 9.94 -9.56 9.01
N THR A 229 9.09 -8.57 9.23
CA THR A 229 8.89 -7.87 10.51
C THR A 229 7.41 -7.86 10.84
N VAL A 230 7.08 -8.21 12.08
CA VAL A 230 5.73 -8.04 12.65
C VAL A 230 5.90 -7.36 14.01
N ALA A 231 5.35 -6.15 14.16
CA ALA A 231 5.31 -5.42 15.42
C ALA A 231 3.85 -5.17 15.78
N GLN A 232 3.41 -5.56 16.98
CA GLN A 232 2.00 -5.42 17.35
C GLN A 232 1.74 -5.15 18.83
N LEU A 233 0.70 -4.36 19.11
CA LEU A 233 -0.05 -4.38 20.35
C LEU A 233 -1.23 -5.29 20.12
N CYS A 234 -1.11 -6.52 20.59
CA CYS A 234 -2.19 -7.49 20.55
C CYS A 234 -2.14 -8.25 21.85
N HIS A 235 -3.08 -7.94 22.75
CA HIS A 235 -3.16 -8.53 24.07
C HIS A 235 -3.76 -9.95 23.96
N ASP A 236 -4.80 -10.26 24.72
CA ASP A 236 -5.49 -11.54 24.78
C ASP A 236 -6.33 -11.89 23.52
N GLY A 237 -6.17 -11.12 22.43
CA GLY A 237 -6.53 -11.55 21.08
C GLY A 237 -8.03 -11.62 20.77
N THR A 238 -8.84 -10.72 21.33
CA THR A 238 -10.32 -10.77 21.16
C THR A 238 -10.99 -9.44 20.80
N ASP A 239 -10.26 -8.32 20.85
CA ASP A 239 -10.82 -6.98 20.61
C ASP A 239 -10.05 -6.27 19.49
N ALA A 240 -10.55 -6.39 18.26
CA ALA A 240 -10.00 -5.69 17.08
C ALA A 240 -9.85 -4.19 17.32
N GLY A 241 -10.69 -3.60 18.19
CA GLY A 241 -10.59 -2.19 18.54
C GLY A 241 -9.32 -1.80 19.28
N ARG A 242 -8.67 -2.74 19.99
CA ARG A 242 -7.43 -2.50 20.76
C ARG A 242 -6.18 -3.05 20.08
N VAL A 243 -6.29 -3.55 18.85
CA VAL A 243 -5.14 -4.06 18.11
C VAL A 243 -4.44 -2.92 17.40
N PHE A 244 -3.12 -2.85 17.55
CA PHE A 244 -2.26 -2.08 16.65
C PHE A 244 -1.25 -3.05 16.03
N GLY A 245 -1.02 -2.95 14.73
CA GLY A 245 -0.14 -3.87 14.02
C GLY A 245 0.62 -3.17 12.91
N VAL A 246 1.88 -3.52 12.75
CA VAL A 246 2.72 -3.17 11.60
C VAL A 246 3.36 -4.46 11.11
N THR A 247 3.23 -4.74 9.83
CA THR A 247 3.97 -5.83 9.18
C THR A 247 4.72 -5.28 7.98
N ILE A 248 5.94 -5.76 7.80
CA ILE A 248 6.81 -5.38 6.69
C ILE A 248 7.42 -6.67 6.17
N ASP A 249 7.31 -6.86 4.86
CA ASP A 249 7.95 -7.92 4.12
C ASP A 249 8.89 -7.30 3.08
N THR A 250 10.14 -7.76 3.04
CA THR A 250 11.18 -7.28 2.11
C THR A 250 11.47 -8.31 1.01
N THR A 251 10.62 -9.33 0.89
CA THR A 251 10.70 -10.44 -0.06
C THR A 251 9.54 -10.47 -1.07
N GLU A 252 8.74 -9.40 -1.12
CA GLU A 252 7.52 -9.26 -1.91
C GLU A 252 6.36 -10.20 -1.53
N ASP A 253 6.33 -10.71 -0.31
CA ASP A 253 5.22 -11.57 0.15
C ASP A 253 3.99 -10.74 0.58
N PHE A 254 3.19 -10.34 -0.42
CA PHE A 254 1.91 -9.69 -0.18
C PHE A 254 0.93 -10.56 0.58
N GLU A 255 0.96 -11.88 0.38
CA GLU A 255 0.01 -12.79 1.03
C GLU A 255 0.23 -12.78 2.54
N ALA A 256 1.49 -12.91 2.98
CA ALA A 256 1.88 -12.81 4.38
C ALA A 256 1.42 -11.51 5.04
N VAL A 257 1.52 -10.38 4.34
CA VAL A 257 1.08 -9.05 4.81
C VAL A 257 -0.44 -8.96 4.90
N GLN A 258 -1.16 -9.48 3.90
CA GLN A 258 -2.64 -9.51 3.90
C GLN A 258 -3.19 -10.46 4.97
N GLN A 259 -2.54 -11.61 5.22
CA GLN A 259 -2.96 -12.53 6.28
C GLN A 259 -2.83 -11.90 7.68
N ALA A 260 -1.73 -11.17 7.94
CA ALA A 260 -1.56 -10.43 9.20
C ALA A 260 -2.67 -9.39 9.40
N THR A 261 -2.99 -8.66 8.33
CA THR A 261 -4.08 -7.67 8.28
C THR A 261 -5.44 -8.31 8.61
N GLU A 262 -5.77 -9.42 7.94
CA GLU A 262 -7.01 -10.17 8.15
C GLU A 262 -7.15 -10.68 9.60
N LEU A 263 -6.03 -11.00 10.28
CA LEU A 263 -6.05 -11.42 11.68
C LEU A 263 -6.34 -10.25 12.61
N TRP A 264 -5.67 -9.11 12.42
CA TRP A 264 -5.85 -7.92 13.27
C TRP A 264 -7.26 -7.35 13.17
N THR A 265 -7.87 -7.33 11.97
CA THR A 265 -9.27 -6.89 11.78
C THR A 265 -10.28 -7.76 12.54
N LYS A 266 -9.90 -8.99 12.92
CA LYS A 266 -10.70 -9.91 13.74
C LYS A 266 -10.30 -9.90 15.22
N GLY A 267 -9.34 -9.07 15.61
CA GLY A 267 -8.80 -8.99 16.97
C GLY A 267 -7.73 -10.02 17.30
N GLY A 268 -7.33 -10.86 16.33
CA GLY A 268 -6.31 -11.89 16.53
C GLY A 268 -4.89 -11.33 16.52
N CYS A 269 -3.97 -12.06 17.16
CA CYS A 269 -2.54 -11.73 17.15
C CYS A 269 -1.83 -12.59 16.12
N VAL A 270 -0.89 -11.98 15.40
CA VAL A 270 -0.01 -12.72 14.51
C VAL A 270 1.03 -13.43 15.37
N ILE A 271 0.98 -14.75 15.42
CA ILE A 271 2.04 -15.56 16.04
C ILE A 271 2.59 -16.43 14.93
N ASP A 272 3.66 -15.98 14.30
CA ASP A 272 4.31 -16.78 13.27
C ASP A 272 5.42 -17.62 13.92
N HIS A 273 5.18 -18.92 14.05
CA HIS A 273 6.18 -19.85 14.59
C HIS A 273 7.40 -20.02 13.68
N ASN A 274 7.32 -19.56 12.42
CA ASN A 274 8.44 -19.56 11.48
C ASN A 274 9.28 -18.27 11.57
N ILE A 275 8.88 -17.29 12.40
CA ILE A 275 9.64 -16.06 12.66
C ILE A 275 10.23 -16.15 14.08
N PRO A 276 11.49 -16.61 14.22
CA PRO A 276 12.01 -17.15 15.49
C PRO A 276 12.42 -16.08 16.52
N LEU A 277 12.61 -14.81 16.13
CA LEU A 277 13.09 -13.78 17.04
C LEU A 277 11.93 -12.98 17.63
N VAL A 278 11.47 -13.36 18.82
CA VAL A 278 10.50 -12.58 19.60
C VAL A 278 11.23 -11.63 20.56
N TRP A 279 11.04 -10.34 20.37
CA TRP A 279 11.55 -9.26 21.21
C TRP A 279 10.41 -8.36 21.67
N ASN A 280 10.74 -7.47 22.59
CA ASN A 280 9.88 -6.38 23.00
C ASN A 280 10.37 -5.08 22.37
N LEU A 281 9.49 -4.37 21.67
CA LEU A 281 9.73 -3.00 21.24
C LEU A 281 9.23 -2.06 22.34
N ALA A 282 10.20 -1.49 23.07
CA ALA A 282 9.95 -0.57 24.18
C ALA A 282 9.76 0.87 23.71
N HIS A 283 9.35 1.75 24.65
CA HIS A 283 9.10 3.17 24.41
C HIS A 283 8.00 3.45 23.38
N VAL A 284 7.03 2.53 23.32
CA VAL A 284 5.79 2.74 22.58
C VAL A 284 4.77 3.32 23.53
N THR A 285 4.04 4.32 23.06
CA THR A 285 2.90 4.89 23.77
C THR A 285 1.65 4.61 22.93
N SER A 286 0.59 4.12 23.59
CA SER A 286 -0.73 4.05 23.00
C SER A 286 -1.64 5.11 23.59
N TRP A 287 -2.67 5.46 22.81
CA TRP A 287 -3.68 6.42 23.21
C TRP A 287 -5.04 5.73 23.15
N GLN A 288 -5.58 5.35 24.31
CA GLN A 288 -6.81 4.56 24.41
C GLN A 288 -8.05 5.49 24.37
N LEU A 289 -8.99 5.22 23.46
CA LEU A 289 -10.23 5.99 23.27
C LEU A 289 -11.41 5.45 24.09
#